data_AF-U9TT92-F1
#
_entry.id   AF-U9TT92-F1
#
_cell.length_a   1.000
_cell.length_b   1.000
_cell.length_c   1.000
_cell.angle_alpha   90.00
_cell.angle_beta   90.00
_cell.angle_gamma   90.00
#
_symmetry.space_group_name_H-M   'P 1'
#
loop_
_entity.id
_entity.type
_entity.pdbx_description
1 polymer ?
#
loop_
_entity_poly.entity_id
_entity_poly.type
_entity_poly.pdbx_seq_one_letter_code
_entity_poly.pdbx_strand_id
1 'polypeptide(L)'
;PWYNRAHNISLAKDICDGKRLEIPGDTPDFYAKLMKQCWDNDPDKRPNATELYGGLNWINLIRHNPSPFDDNYYISEENRCKSFKPYTHPEIHPEAYYTSKFFHFPELIKHDH
;
A
#
# COMPACT_ATOMS: atom_id res chain seq x y z
N PRO A 1 -0.32 -0.26 -9.63
CA PRO A 1 -0.30 1.09 -9.02
C PRO A 1 -0.32 2.16 -10.11
N TRP A 2 -1.20 3.17 -10.01
CA TRP A 2 -1.29 4.24 -11.01
C TRP A 2 -1.41 3.72 -12.46
N TYR A 3 -2.19 2.65 -12.66
CA TYR A 3 -2.25 1.94 -13.94
C TYR A 3 -2.92 2.75 -15.05
N ASN A 4 -3.77 3.71 -14.69
CA ASN A 4 -4.64 4.47 -15.56
C ASN A 4 -4.01 5.78 -16.07
N ARG A 5 -2.71 6.00 -15.85
CA ARG A 5 -2.01 7.21 -16.27
C ARG A 5 -0.54 6.93 -16.58
N ALA A 6 0.08 7.88 -17.28
CA ALA A 6 1.50 7.83 -17.58
C ALA A 6 2.39 7.82 -16.32
N HIS A 7 3.44 6.99 -16.34
CA HIS A 7 4.49 6.97 -15.33
C HIS A 7 5.60 7.96 -15.70
N ASN A 8 5.26 9.25 -15.61
CA ASN A 8 6.13 10.37 -15.98
C ASN A 8 6.40 11.31 -14.78
N ILE A 9 7.11 12.41 -15.03
CA ILE A 9 7.50 13.38 -13.99
C ILE A 9 6.31 13.97 -13.23
N SER A 10 5.16 14.14 -13.88
CA SER A 10 3.95 14.64 -13.21
C SER A 10 3.46 13.66 -12.13
N LEU A 11 3.45 12.35 -12.44
CA LEU A 11 3.10 11.35 -11.43
C LEU A 11 4.16 11.27 -10.32
N ALA A 12 5.45 11.35 -10.68
CA ALA A 12 6.52 11.33 -9.69
C ALA A 12 6.41 12.52 -8.73
N LYS A 13 6.17 13.73 -9.25
CA LYS A 13 5.94 14.95 -8.47
C LYS A 13 4.74 14.79 -7.53
N ASP A 14 3.59 14.35 -8.05
CA ASP A 14 2.40 14.08 -7.25
C ASP A 14 2.72 13.15 -6.05
N ILE A 15 3.47 12.08 -6.28
CA ILE A 15 3.86 11.11 -5.22
C ILE A 15 4.79 11.76 -4.19
N CYS A 16 5.78 12.53 -4.64
CA CYS A 16 6.67 13.32 -3.77
C CYS A 16 5.90 14.35 -2.93
N ASP A 17 4.83 14.91 -3.49
CA ASP A 17 3.93 15.85 -2.81
C ASP A 17 2.90 15.14 -1.89
N GLY A 18 3.02 13.81 -1.72
CA GLY A 18 2.24 13.04 -0.76
C GLY A 18 1.05 12.29 -1.35
N LYS A 19 0.87 12.28 -2.68
CA LYS A 19 -0.19 11.47 -3.30
C LYS A 19 0.03 9.97 -3.02
N ARG A 20 -1.02 9.28 -2.56
CA ARG A 20 -1.03 7.84 -2.29
C ARG A 20 -2.23 7.17 -2.95
N LEU A 21 -2.18 5.84 -3.06
CA LEU A 21 -3.32 5.08 -3.54
C LEU A 21 -4.46 5.18 -2.51
N GLU A 22 -5.68 5.20 -3.01
CA GLU A 22 -6.86 5.04 -2.18
C GLU A 22 -6.85 3.65 -1.53
N ILE A 23 -7.21 3.60 -0.24
CA ILE A 23 -7.38 2.34 0.48
C ILE A 23 -8.84 1.90 0.29
N PRO A 24 -9.10 0.74 -0.31
CA PRO A 24 -10.47 0.24 -0.46
C PRO A 24 -11.20 0.16 0.88
N GLY A 25 -12.49 0.51 0.90
CA GLY A 25 -13.30 0.52 2.12
C GLY A 25 -13.51 -0.86 2.76
N ASP A 26 -13.26 -1.93 2.03
CA ASP A 26 -13.26 -3.32 2.53
C ASP A 26 -11.89 -3.79 3.02
N THR A 27 -10.89 -2.89 3.10
CA THR A 27 -9.59 -3.18 3.69
C THR A 27 -9.69 -3.15 5.22
N PRO A 28 -9.33 -4.24 5.93
CA PRO A 28 -9.22 -4.22 7.39
C PRO A 28 -8.29 -3.13 7.89
N ASP A 29 -8.63 -2.54 9.04
CA ASP A 29 -7.91 -1.42 9.65
C ASP A 29 -6.42 -1.71 9.85
N PHE A 30 -6.08 -2.96 10.19
CA PHE A 30 -4.70 -3.39 10.34
C PHE A 30 -3.91 -3.19 9.03
N TYR A 31 -4.43 -3.69 7.90
CA TYR A 31 -3.75 -3.54 6.60
C TYR A 31 -3.74 -2.08 6.16
N ALA A 32 -4.83 -1.34 6.39
CA ALA A 32 -4.90 0.08 6.09
C ALA A 32 -3.83 0.89 6.85
N LYS A 33 -3.62 0.59 8.13
CA LYS A 33 -2.57 1.19 8.95
C LYS A 33 -1.18 0.81 8.43
N LEU A 34 -0.97 -0.46 8.11
CA LEU A 34 0.32 -0.94 7.60
C LEU A 34 0.68 -0.29 6.26
N MET A 35 -0.26 -0.21 5.33
CA MET A 35 -0.10 0.50 4.06
C MET A 35 0.33 1.96 4.30
N LYS A 36 -0.36 2.66 5.23
CA LYS A 36 0.00 4.03 5.67
C LYS A 36 1.43 4.17 6.17
N GLN A 37 1.88 3.23 7.00
CA GLN A 37 3.25 3.25 7.52
C GLN A 37 4.29 2.95 6.42
N CYS A 38 4.04 1.98 5.54
CA CYS A 38 4.97 1.60 4.47
C CYS A 38 5.29 2.73 3.49
N TRP A 39 4.34 3.62 3.24
CA TRP A 39 4.51 4.74 2.30
C TRP A 39 4.52 6.11 3.00
N ASP A 40 4.88 6.17 4.28
CA ASP A 40 5.03 7.44 5.00
C ASP A 40 6.05 8.35 4.30
N ASN A 41 5.79 9.66 4.31
CA ASN A 41 6.70 10.65 3.75
C ASN A 41 8.00 10.71 4.55
N ASP A 42 7.91 10.48 5.86
CA ASP A 42 9.04 10.37 6.77
C ASP A 42 9.63 8.94 6.67
N PRO A 43 10.85 8.78 6.13
CA PRO A 43 11.48 7.47 6.00
C PRO A 43 11.64 6.74 7.35
N ASP A 44 11.84 7.48 8.45
CA ASP A 44 12.05 6.90 9.78
C ASP A 44 10.77 6.31 10.38
N LYS A 45 9.60 6.71 9.86
CA LYS A 45 8.30 6.13 10.23
C LYS A 45 7.96 4.86 9.44
N ARG A 46 8.74 4.52 8.41
CA ARG A 46 8.50 3.32 7.60
C ARG A 46 8.98 2.09 8.37
N PRO A 47 8.16 1.03 8.43
CA PRO A 47 8.58 -0.19 9.08
C PRO A 47 9.66 -0.86 8.25
N ASN A 48 10.65 -1.41 8.94
CA ASN A 48 11.63 -2.29 8.29
C ASN A 48 11.02 -3.67 8.00
N ALA A 49 11.74 -4.50 7.24
CA ALA A 49 11.27 -5.82 6.84
C ALA A 49 10.97 -6.74 8.05
N THR A 50 11.73 -6.62 9.13
CA THR A 50 11.53 -7.42 10.36
C THR A 50 10.25 -7.00 11.09
N GLU A 51 9.97 -5.70 11.20
CA GLU A 51 8.74 -5.18 11.78
C GLU A 51 7.50 -5.58 10.97
N LEU A 52 7.60 -5.46 9.64
CA LEU A 52 6.56 -5.92 8.71
C LEU A 52 6.28 -7.42 8.88
N TYR A 53 7.34 -8.24 8.93
CA TYR A 53 7.21 -9.67 9.15
C TYR A 53 6.55 -9.98 10.49
N GLY A 54 6.95 -9.30 11.57
CA GLY A 54 6.36 -9.47 12.90
C GLY A 54 4.85 -9.18 12.91
N GLY A 55 4.43 -8.06 12.32
CA GLY A 55 3.02 -7.69 12.24
C GLY A 55 2.17 -8.68 11.43
N LEU A 56 2.69 -9.15 10.29
CA LEU A 56 2.01 -10.15 9.46
C LEU A 56 2.00 -11.54 10.11
N ASN A 57 3.05 -11.90 10.85
CA ASN A 57 3.11 -13.16 11.57
C ASN A 57 2.11 -13.18 12.74
N TRP A 58 1.95 -12.06 13.45
CA TRP A 58 0.93 -11.89 14.48
C TRP A 58 -0.47 -12.20 13.94
N ILE A 59 -0.83 -11.69 12.76
CA ILE A 59 -2.10 -12.02 12.10
C ILE A 59 -2.26 -13.53 11.91
N ASN A 60 -1.21 -14.20 11.42
CA ASN A 60 -1.28 -15.64 11.20
C ASN A 60 -1.51 -16.40 12.51
N LEU A 61 -0.85 -15.99 13.60
CA LEU A 61 -1.03 -16.58 14.91
C LEU A 61 -2.46 -16.42 15.42
N ILE A 62 -3.01 -15.21 15.31
CA ILE A 62 -4.41 -14.93 15.66
C ILE A 62 -5.33 -15.83 14.83
N ARG A 63 -5.19 -15.85 13.49
CA ARG A 63 -6.02 -16.72 12.62
C ARG A 63 -6.06 -18.19 13.06
N HIS A 64 -4.95 -18.75 13.53
CA HIS A 64 -4.88 -20.15 13.97
C HIS A 64 -5.28 -20.37 15.43
N ASN A 65 -5.20 -19.34 16.27
CA ASN A 65 -5.56 -19.42 17.69
C ASN A 65 -6.32 -18.15 18.12
N PRO A 66 -7.63 -18.08 17.80
CA PRO A 66 -8.42 -16.90 18.06
C PRO A 66 -8.50 -16.55 19.54
N SER A 67 -7.98 -15.37 19.86
CA SER A 67 -8.25 -14.73 21.15
C SER A 67 -9.70 -14.27 21.15
N PRO A 68 -10.51 -14.58 22.18
CA PRO A 68 -11.89 -14.10 22.31
C PRO A 68 -12.01 -12.58 22.52
N PHE A 69 -10.91 -11.82 22.41
CA PHE A 69 -10.84 -10.38 22.59
C PHE A 69 -10.54 -9.61 21.28
N ASP A 70 -10.31 -10.29 20.16
CA ASP A 70 -9.95 -9.65 18.87
C ASP A 70 -11.00 -9.87 17.78
N ASP A 71 -12.28 -9.79 18.15
CA ASP A 71 -13.42 -10.06 17.26
C ASP A 71 -13.46 -9.10 16.05
N ASN A 72 -12.98 -7.87 16.22
CA ASN A 72 -13.00 -6.84 15.18
C ASN A 72 -12.14 -7.21 13.97
N TYR A 73 -10.96 -7.82 14.18
CA TYR A 73 -10.11 -8.26 13.07
C TYR A 73 -10.79 -9.35 12.25
N TYR A 74 -11.33 -10.39 12.90
CA TYR A 74 -12.02 -11.48 12.22
C TYR A 74 -13.24 -11.03 11.44
N ILE A 75 -14.07 -10.16 12.03
CA ILE A 75 -15.26 -9.62 11.37
C ILE A 75 -14.84 -8.84 10.11
N SER A 76 -13.80 -8.01 10.20
CA SER A 76 -13.30 -7.25 9.04
C SER A 76 -12.72 -8.16 7.94
N GLU A 77 -11.98 -9.21 8.29
CA GLU A 77 -11.45 -10.18 7.33
C GLU A 77 -12.55 -11.02 6.68
N GLU A 78 -13.54 -11.45 7.46
CA GLU A 78 -14.67 -12.22 6.94
C GLU A 78 -15.50 -11.36 5.97
N ASN A 79 -15.74 -10.09 6.32
CA ASN A 79 -16.41 -9.14 5.44
C ASN A 79 -15.61 -8.91 4.15
N ARG A 80 -14.29 -8.76 4.22
CA ARG A 80 -13.41 -8.67 3.04
C ARG A 80 -13.48 -9.94 2.17
N CYS A 81 -13.55 -11.11 2.79
CA CYS A 81 -13.68 -12.37 2.05
C CYS A 81 -15.05 -12.49 1.36
N LYS A 82 -16.12 -12.03 2.01
CA LYS A 82 -17.48 -11.98 1.44
C LYS A 82 -17.62 -10.92 0.34
N SER A 83 -16.89 -9.81 0.44
CA SER A 83 -16.88 -8.74 -0.59
C SER A 83 -15.98 -9.06 -1.78
N PHE A 84 -15.24 -10.17 -1.76
CA PHE A 84 -14.26 -10.51 -2.78
C PHE A 84 -14.90 -10.58 -4.16
N LYS A 85 -14.46 -9.70 -5.05
CA LYS A 85 -14.79 -9.74 -6.47
C LYS A 85 -13.59 -10.31 -7.22
N PRO A 86 -13.79 -11.15 -8.25
CA PRO A 86 -12.71 -11.59 -9.12
C PRO A 86 -11.96 -10.37 -9.62
N TYR A 87 -10.64 -10.37 -9.46
CA TYR A 87 -9.82 -9.27 -9.95
C TYR A 87 -9.92 -9.22 -11.47
N THR A 88 -10.49 -8.14 -11.98
CA THR A 88 -10.45 -7.80 -13.40
C THR A 88 -9.22 -6.93 -13.63
N HIS A 89 -8.36 -7.37 -14.55
CA HIS A 89 -7.20 -6.55 -14.89
C HIS A 89 -7.70 -5.27 -15.55
N PRO A 90 -7.44 -4.09 -14.97
CA PRO A 90 -7.94 -2.85 -15.52
C PRO A 90 -7.16 -2.48 -16.78
N GLU A 91 -7.75 -1.64 -17.62
CA GLU A 91 -7.06 -1.10 -18.80
C GLU A 91 -5.81 -0.33 -18.36
N ILE A 92 -4.65 -0.79 -18.83
CA ILE A 92 -3.37 -0.17 -18.53
C ILE A 92 -3.13 0.97 -19.52
N HIS A 93 -2.79 2.14 -19.00
CA HIS A 93 -2.34 3.28 -19.80
C HIS A 93 -1.06 2.89 -20.58
N PRO A 94 -0.94 3.21 -21.88
CA PRO A 94 0.19 2.78 -22.71
C PRO A 94 1.56 3.25 -22.20
N GLU A 95 1.58 4.34 -21.42
CA GLU A 95 2.78 4.89 -20.78
C GLU A 95 2.94 4.50 -19.29
N ALA A 96 2.22 3.48 -18.82
CA ALA A 96 2.45 2.86 -17.52
C ALA A 96 3.42 1.68 -17.68
N TYR A 97 4.52 1.69 -16.91
CA TYR A 97 5.60 0.72 -17.03
C TYR A 97 5.77 -0.06 -15.72
N TYR A 98 5.78 -1.39 -15.79
CA TYR A 98 5.94 -2.29 -14.65
C TYR A 98 7.24 -3.12 -14.70
N THR A 99 8.10 -2.79 -15.66
CA THR A 99 9.46 -3.33 -15.77
C THR A 99 10.45 -2.29 -15.27
N SER A 100 11.68 -2.73 -14.99
CA SER A 100 12.76 -1.82 -14.59
C SER A 100 12.93 -0.71 -15.62
N LYS A 101 12.92 0.54 -15.15
CA LYS A 101 13.09 1.75 -15.97
C LYS A 101 13.92 2.75 -15.18
N PHE A 102 14.90 3.36 -15.84
CA PHE A 102 15.64 4.46 -15.25
C PHE A 102 14.74 5.70 -15.18
N PHE A 103 14.53 6.22 -13.97
CA PHE A 103 13.82 7.47 -13.73
C PHE A 103 14.84 8.56 -13.44
N HIS A 104 14.89 9.57 -14.32
CA HIS A 104 15.76 10.73 -14.17
C HIS A 104 14.93 12.00 -14.23
N PHE A 105 14.64 12.56 -13.05
CA PHE A 105 13.87 13.78 -12.87
C PHE A 105 14.68 14.74 -12.00
N PRO A 106 15.72 15.39 -12.56
CA PRO A 106 16.57 16.30 -11.81
C PRO A 106 15.77 17.46 -11.17
N GLU A 107 14.62 17.81 -11.73
CA GLU A 107 13.70 18.84 -11.23
C GLU A 107 13.01 18.47 -9.92
N LEU A 108 13.03 17.19 -9.53
CA LEU A 108 12.46 16.70 -8.27
C LEU A 108 13.51 16.58 -7.16
N ILE A 109 14.79 16.79 -7.47
CA ILE A 109 15.85 16.80 -6.47
C ILE A 109 15.69 18.10 -5.66
N LYS A 110 15.16 17.99 -4.45
CA LYS A 110 15.18 19.11 -3.50
C LYS A 110 16.64 19.38 -3.15
N HIS A 111 17.10 20.59 -3.41
CA HIS A 111 18.34 21.08 -2.81
C HIS A 111 18.03 21.32 -1.34
N ASP A 112 18.53 20.46 -0.47
CA ASP A 112 18.54 20.74 0.96
C ASP A 112 19.38 22.01 1.19
N HIS A 113 18.73 23.07 1.66
CA HIS A 113 19.36 24.31 2.14
C HIS A 113 19.49 24.25 3.65
#